data_AF-L7ZA78-F1
#
_entry.id   AF-L7ZA78-F1
#
_cell.length_a   1.000
_cell.length_b   1.000
_cell.length_c   1.000
_cell.angle_alpha   90.00
_cell.angle_beta   90.00
_cell.angle_gamma   90.00
#
_symmetry.space_group_name_H-M   'P 1'
#
loop_
_entity.id
_entity.type
_entity.pdbx_description
1 polymer ?
#
loop_
_entity_poly.entity_id
_entity_poly.type
_entity_poly.pdbx_seq_one_letter_code
_entity_poly.pdbx_strand_id
1 'polypeptide(L)'
;RASMGITLFVNWAVKPFTMALLGWVFIKHVFAPWLPASELDSYMAGLILLGAAPCTAMVFVWSNLCNGNANFTLTQVALNDVVMVFAFAPIVALLLGVSSIPVPWDTLLLSVVMYIVIPLAIAQFIRGRLMKRG
;
A
#
# COMPACT_ATOMS: atom_id res chain seq x y z
N ARG A 1 18.89 10.66 -9.20
CA ARG A 1 18.88 10.54 -7.71
C ARG A 1 17.76 11.37 -7.09
N ALA A 2 17.54 12.64 -7.49
CA ALA A 2 16.42 13.45 -7.00
C ALA A 2 15.01 12.88 -7.31
N SER A 3 14.83 12.21 -8.46
CA SER A 3 13.54 11.63 -8.87
C SER A 3 13.00 10.55 -7.93
N MET A 4 13.85 9.74 -7.30
CA MET A 4 13.40 8.66 -6.39
C MET A 4 12.82 9.21 -5.09
N GLY A 5 13.44 10.27 -4.53
CA GLY A 5 12.96 10.91 -3.31
C GLY A 5 11.58 11.54 -3.50
N ILE A 6 11.36 12.19 -4.65
CA ILE A 6 10.06 12.77 -5.02
C ILE A 6 9.00 11.67 -5.13
N THR A 7 9.28 10.58 -5.82
CA THR A 7 8.29 9.49 -5.95
C THR A 7 7.96 8.84 -4.62
N LEU A 8 8.95 8.62 -3.75
CA LEU A 8 8.71 8.06 -2.42
C LEU A 8 7.85 9.02 -1.57
N PHE A 9 8.17 10.31 -1.58
CA PHE A 9 7.38 11.32 -0.88
C PHE A 9 5.94 11.36 -1.38
N VAL A 10 5.73 11.40 -2.70
CA VAL A 10 4.37 11.40 -3.28
C VAL A 10 3.61 10.13 -2.91
N ASN A 11 4.25 8.97 -3.02
CA ASN A 11 3.59 7.68 -2.77
C ASN A 11 3.21 7.47 -1.30
N TRP A 12 4.03 7.97 -0.35
CA TRP A 12 3.87 7.68 1.07
C TRP A 12 3.33 8.84 1.90
N ALA A 13 3.61 10.08 1.51
CA ALA A 13 3.17 11.28 2.25
C ALA A 13 1.99 12.01 1.59
N VAL A 14 1.86 11.97 0.26
CA VAL A 14 0.76 12.69 -0.42
C VAL A 14 -0.41 11.75 -0.68
N LYS A 15 -0.16 10.66 -1.42
CA LYS A 15 -1.20 9.76 -1.91
C LYS A 15 -2.13 9.21 -0.81
N PRO A 16 -1.66 8.67 0.33
CA PRO A 16 -2.56 8.06 1.31
C PRO A 16 -3.52 9.08 1.94
N PHE A 17 -3.02 10.30 2.19
CA PHE A 17 -3.79 11.38 2.79
C PHE A 17 -4.77 11.99 1.80
N THR A 18 -4.35 12.18 0.54
CA THR A 18 -5.26 12.67 -0.51
C THR A 18 -6.37 11.65 -0.76
N MET A 19 -6.06 10.35 -0.80
CA MET A 19 -7.06 9.29 -0.97
C MET A 19 -8.01 9.19 0.23
N ALA A 20 -7.51 9.34 1.46
CA ALA A 20 -8.36 9.40 2.64
C ALA A 20 -9.29 10.63 2.61
N LEU A 21 -8.77 11.82 2.26
CA LEU A 21 -9.59 13.02 2.12
C LEU A 21 -10.67 12.85 1.05
N LEU A 22 -10.31 12.33 -0.13
CA LEU A 22 -11.26 12.07 -1.19
C LEU A 22 -12.30 11.02 -0.77
N GLY A 23 -11.88 9.94 -0.11
CA GLY A 23 -12.77 8.93 0.44
C GLY A 23 -13.76 9.54 1.43
N TRP A 24 -13.32 10.43 2.32
CA TRP A 24 -14.19 11.10 3.28
C TRP A 24 -15.20 12.03 2.60
N VAL A 25 -14.77 12.85 1.63
CA VAL A 25 -15.66 13.74 0.87
C VAL A 25 -16.71 12.90 0.13
N PHE A 26 -16.28 11.90 -0.63
CA PHE A 26 -17.20 11.14 -1.45
C PHE A 26 -18.10 10.20 -0.64
N ILE A 27 -17.57 9.45 0.32
CA ILE A 27 -18.37 8.48 1.09
C ILE A 27 -19.22 9.17 2.16
N LYS A 28 -18.67 10.12 2.93
CA LYS A 28 -19.40 10.73 4.06
C LYS A 28 -20.24 11.96 3.69
N HIS A 29 -19.99 12.62 2.56
CA HIS A 29 -20.77 13.81 2.14
C HIS A 29 -21.53 13.58 0.85
N VAL A 30 -20.85 13.22 -0.24
CA VAL A 30 -21.48 13.17 -1.57
C VAL A 30 -22.36 11.94 -1.75
N PHE A 31 -21.95 10.77 -1.26
CA PHE A 31 -22.68 9.51 -1.45
C PHE A 31 -23.38 9.00 -0.19
N ALA A 32 -23.27 9.70 0.94
CA ALA A 32 -23.89 9.29 2.19
C ALA A 32 -25.40 9.02 2.10
N PRO A 33 -26.21 9.83 1.37
CA PRO A 33 -27.63 9.53 1.16
C PRO A 33 -27.94 8.26 0.35
N TRP A 34 -26.98 7.80 -0.45
CA TRP A 34 -27.15 6.65 -1.37
C TRP A 34 -26.52 5.37 -0.82
N LEU A 35 -25.76 5.44 0.28
CA LEU A 35 -25.08 4.30 0.88
C LEU A 35 -25.74 3.88 2.20
N PRO A 36 -25.73 2.57 2.54
CA PRO A 36 -26.18 2.10 3.84
C PRO A 36 -25.32 2.71 4.95
N ALA A 37 -25.97 3.38 5.92
CA ALA A 37 -25.27 4.09 6.99
C ALA A 37 -24.35 3.19 7.83
N SER A 38 -24.66 1.89 7.95
CA SER A 38 -23.87 0.91 8.69
C SER A 38 -22.55 0.52 8.00
N GLU A 39 -22.42 0.73 6.69
CA GLU A 39 -21.26 0.28 5.90
C GLU A 39 -20.31 1.41 5.52
N LEU A 40 -20.66 2.67 5.83
CA LEU A 40 -19.85 3.84 5.47
C LEU A 40 -18.42 3.75 6.01
N ASP A 41 -18.26 3.25 7.23
CA ASP A 41 -16.94 3.07 7.85
C ASP A 41 -16.17 1.89 7.24
N SER A 42 -16.85 0.78 6.90
CA SER A 42 -16.25 -0.33 6.15
C SER A 42 -15.72 0.12 4.78
N TYR A 43 -16.51 0.90 4.04
CA TYR A 43 -16.11 1.45 2.74
C TYR A 43 -14.95 2.43 2.86
N MET A 44 -14.98 3.29 3.89
CA MET A 44 -13.88 4.21 4.17
C MET A 44 -12.59 3.44 4.49
N ALA A 45 -12.68 2.39 5.31
CA ALA A 45 -11.54 1.55 5.64
C ALA A 45 -10.96 0.86 4.39
N GLY A 46 -11.82 0.31 3.53
CA GLY A 46 -11.42 -0.27 2.25
C GLY A 46 -10.70 0.73 1.33
N LEU A 47 -11.22 1.95 1.23
CA LEU A 47 -10.60 3.02 0.42
C LEU A 47 -9.24 3.46 0.96
N ILE A 48 -9.08 3.55 2.28
CA ILE A 48 -7.79 3.88 2.91
C ILE A 48 -6.77 2.77 2.63
N LEU A 49 -7.16 1.51 2.80
CA LEU A 49 -6.31 0.35 2.52
C LEU A 49 -5.85 0.31 1.06
N LEU A 50 -6.79 0.49 0.11
CA LEU A 50 -6.50 0.57 -1.32
C LEU A 50 -5.63 1.78 -1.68
N GLY A 51 -5.90 2.94 -1.06
CA GLY A 51 -5.17 4.18 -1.31
C GLY A 51 -3.73 4.14 -0.82
N ALA A 52 -3.48 3.49 0.32
CA ALA A 52 -2.14 3.32 0.88
C ALA A 52 -1.30 2.29 0.10
N ALA A 53 -1.92 1.29 -0.51
CA ALA A 53 -1.20 0.24 -1.23
C ALA A 53 -0.58 0.76 -2.56
N PRO A 54 0.74 0.71 -2.74
CA PRO A 54 1.38 0.98 -4.04
C PRO A 54 1.08 -0.16 -5.03
N CYS A 55 0.92 0.18 -6.31
CA CYS A 55 0.82 -0.83 -7.36
C CYS A 55 2.22 -1.12 -7.93
N THR A 56 2.67 -2.36 -7.88
CA THR A 56 4.07 -2.72 -8.19
C THR A 56 4.18 -3.37 -9.57
N ALA A 57 3.29 -4.29 -9.91
CA ALA A 57 3.27 -4.98 -11.20
C ALA A 57 2.87 -4.07 -12.37
N MET A 58 1.82 -3.25 -12.20
CA MET A 58 1.30 -2.41 -13.29
C MET A 58 2.29 -1.34 -13.73
N VAL A 59 3.15 -0.86 -12.82
CA VAL A 59 4.17 0.16 -13.13
C VAL A 59 5.18 -0.37 -14.14
N PHE A 60 5.48 -1.67 -14.16
CA PHE A 60 6.31 -2.27 -15.21
C PHE A 60 5.64 -2.22 -16.58
N VAL A 61 4.34 -2.50 -16.66
CA VAL A 61 3.58 -2.44 -17.91
C VAL A 61 3.54 -1.01 -18.44
N TRP A 62 3.22 -0.03 -17.59
CA TRP A 62 3.22 1.39 -17.96
C TRP A 62 4.60 1.88 -18.38
N SER A 63 5.64 1.49 -17.63
CA SER A 63 7.02 1.82 -17.98
C SER A 63 7.38 1.25 -19.35
N ASN A 64 6.96 0.02 -19.68
CA ASN A 64 7.23 -0.58 -20.97
C ASN A 64 6.47 0.14 -22.11
N LEU A 65 5.20 0.47 -21.91
CA LEU A 65 4.39 1.20 -22.90
C LEU A 65 4.93 2.60 -23.21
N CYS A 66 5.56 3.25 -22.23
CA CYS A 66 6.13 4.59 -22.37
C CYS A 66 7.62 4.59 -22.80
N ASN A 67 8.19 3.46 -23.23
CA ASN A 67 9.63 3.32 -23.50
C ASN A 67 10.52 3.76 -22.32
N GLY A 68 10.07 3.50 -21.09
CA GLY A 68 10.76 3.81 -19.86
C GLY A 68 11.92 2.85 -19.56
N ASN A 69 12.82 3.28 -18.68
CA ASN A 69 13.98 2.47 -18.29
C ASN A 69 13.59 1.39 -17.26
N ALA A 70 13.62 0.12 -17.69
CA ALA A 70 13.27 -1.02 -16.85
C ALA A 70 14.13 -1.15 -15.57
N ASN A 71 15.42 -0.84 -15.63
CA ASN A 71 16.31 -0.92 -14.45
C ASN A 71 15.96 0.14 -13.41
N PHE A 72 15.57 1.34 -13.87
CA PHE A 72 15.10 2.40 -12.99
C PHE A 72 13.76 2.03 -12.34
N THR A 73 12.82 1.51 -13.13
CA THR A 73 11.52 1.04 -12.65
C THR A 73 11.67 -0.09 -11.63
N LEU A 74 12.54 -1.07 -11.89
CA LEU A 74 12.83 -2.16 -10.98
C LEU A 74 13.40 -1.66 -9.64
N THR A 75 14.34 -0.72 -9.69
CA THR A 75 14.91 -0.11 -8.48
C THR A 75 13.84 0.65 -7.69
N GLN A 76 12.98 1.40 -8.38
CA GLN A 76 11.91 2.17 -7.75
C GLN A 76 10.86 1.27 -7.10
N VAL A 77 10.44 0.19 -7.77
CA VAL A 77 9.49 -0.79 -7.23
C VAL A 77 10.09 -1.49 -6.02
N ALA A 78 11.35 -1.97 -6.11
CA ALA A 78 12.03 -2.61 -4.98
C ALA A 78 12.12 -1.70 -3.75
N LEU A 79 12.44 -0.41 -3.95
CA LEU A 79 12.44 0.56 -2.86
C LEU A 79 11.04 0.78 -2.28
N ASN A 80 10.01 0.82 -3.13
CA ASN A 80 8.64 1.00 -2.66
C ASN A 80 8.16 -0.19 -1.82
N ASP A 81 8.49 -1.41 -2.24
CA ASP A 81 8.17 -2.65 -1.50
C ASP A 81 8.85 -2.70 -0.14
N VAL A 82 10.12 -2.31 -0.07
CA VAL A 82 10.85 -2.23 1.21
C VAL A 82 10.18 -1.23 2.15
N VAL A 83 9.82 -0.04 1.65
CA VAL A 83 9.12 0.97 2.46
C VAL A 83 7.74 0.44 2.89
N MET A 84 7.04 -0.31 2.02
CA MET A 84 5.72 -0.86 2.32
C MET A 84 5.71 -1.74 3.56
N VAL A 85 6.69 -2.61 3.72
CA VAL A 85 6.80 -3.51 4.88
C VAL A 85 6.78 -2.73 6.21
N PHE A 86 7.37 -1.54 6.26
CA PHE A 86 7.48 -0.76 7.50
C PHE A 86 6.45 0.36 7.60
N ALA A 87 6.06 1.00 6.49
CA ALA A 87 5.24 2.21 6.49
C ALA A 87 3.75 1.92 6.31
N PHE A 88 3.37 0.82 5.65
CA PHE A 88 1.96 0.53 5.34
C PHE A 88 1.11 0.39 6.61
N ALA A 89 1.50 -0.51 7.52
CA ALA A 89 0.73 -0.75 8.73
C ALA A 89 0.61 0.49 9.64
N PRO A 90 1.70 1.26 9.93
CA PRO A 90 1.59 2.49 10.71
C PRO A 90 0.72 3.57 10.06
N ILE A 91 0.86 3.80 8.74
CA ILE A 91 0.09 4.86 8.05
C ILE A 91 -1.40 4.51 8.03
N VAL A 92 -1.74 3.26 7.72
CA VAL A 92 -3.13 2.80 7.73
C VAL A 92 -3.71 2.86 9.14
N ALA A 93 -2.97 2.42 10.16
CA ALA A 93 -3.41 2.50 11.55
C ALA A 93 -3.68 3.95 11.99
N LEU A 94 -2.83 4.90 11.57
CA LEU A 94 -3.02 6.32 11.83
C LEU A 94 -4.28 6.86 11.13
N LEU A 95 -4.48 6.57 9.83
CA LEU A 95 -5.62 7.06 9.07
C LEU A 95 -6.96 6.45 9.52
N LEU A 96 -6.97 5.17 9.90
CA LEU A 96 -8.15 4.49 10.46
C LEU A 96 -8.45 4.95 11.90
N GLY A 97 -7.41 5.17 12.71
CA GLY A 97 -7.54 5.68 14.09
C GLY A 97 -8.11 7.09 14.13
N VAL A 98 -7.71 7.98 13.21
CA VAL A 98 -8.30 9.31 13.05
C VAL A 98 -9.77 9.22 12.59
N SER A 99 -10.15 8.16 11.87
CA SER A 99 -11.52 7.94 11.39
C SER A 99 -12.46 7.31 12.43
N SER A 100 -11.99 7.07 13.67
CA SER A 100 -12.76 6.48 14.79
C SER A 100 -13.33 5.08 14.49
N ILE A 101 -12.69 4.33 13.58
CA ILE A 101 -13.07 2.95 13.24
C ILE A 101 -12.32 2.02 14.18
N PRO A 102 -12.99 1.06 14.86
CA PRO A 102 -12.30 0.11 15.72
C PRO A 102 -11.33 -0.72 14.87
N VAL A 103 -10.04 -0.52 15.08
CA VAL A 103 -8.97 -1.18 14.33
C VAL A 103 -8.86 -2.63 14.82
N PRO A 104 -9.15 -3.65 13.99
CA PRO A 104 -9.06 -5.05 14.40
C PRO A 104 -7.59 -5.49 14.36
N TRP A 105 -6.85 -5.16 15.43
CA TRP A 105 -5.41 -5.42 15.56
C TRP A 105 -5.04 -6.89 15.37
N ASP A 106 -5.87 -7.81 15.88
CA ASP A 106 -5.64 -9.24 15.71
C ASP A 106 -5.70 -9.66 14.24
N THR A 107 -6.70 -9.15 13.50
CA THR A 107 -6.85 -9.43 12.07
C THR A 107 -5.74 -8.78 11.24
N LEU A 108 -5.33 -7.55 11.58
CA LEU A 108 -4.22 -6.87 10.92
C LEU A 108 -2.90 -7.59 11.13
N LEU A 109 -2.57 -7.97 12.38
CA LEU A 109 -1.34 -8.69 12.70
C LEU A 109 -1.32 -10.07 12.04
N LEU A 110 -2.43 -10.81 12.10
CA LEU A 110 -2.54 -12.11 11.44
C LEU A 110 -2.37 -11.98 9.92
N SER A 111 -2.99 -10.96 9.31
CA SER A 111 -2.86 -10.70 7.87
C SER A 111 -1.42 -10.33 7.48
N VAL A 112 -0.74 -9.49 8.25
CA VAL A 112 0.66 -9.12 8.00
C VAL A 112 1.57 -10.35 8.11
N VAL A 113 1.42 -11.16 9.15
CA VAL A 113 2.24 -12.37 9.32
C VAL A 113 1.98 -13.35 8.17
N MET A 114 0.72 -13.62 7.86
CA MET A 114 0.33 -14.63 6.89
C MET A 114 0.64 -14.23 5.45
N TYR A 115 0.36 -12.97 5.06
CA TYR A 115 0.48 -12.52 3.68
C TYR A 115 1.81 -11.84 3.36
N ILE A 116 2.55 -11.34 4.35
CA ILE A 116 3.84 -10.65 4.12
C ILE A 116 5.00 -11.46 4.67
N VAL A 117 5.00 -11.77 5.98
CA VAL A 117 6.17 -12.35 6.65
C VAL A 117 6.47 -13.77 6.17
N ILE A 118 5.46 -14.65 6.12
CA ILE A 118 5.64 -16.05 5.70
C ILE A 118 6.16 -16.15 4.25
N PRO A 119 5.52 -15.52 3.24
CA PRO A 119 6.01 -15.59 1.85
C PRO A 119 7.42 -15.01 1.70
N LEU A 120 7.72 -13.91 2.40
CA LEU A 120 9.05 -13.28 2.36
C LEU A 120 10.13 -14.22 2.93
N ALA A 121 9.86 -14.87 4.07
CA ALA A 121 10.78 -15.83 4.68
C ALA A 121 11.06 -17.02 3.76
N ILE A 122 10.01 -17.59 3.15
CA ILE A 122 10.13 -18.69 2.18
C ILE A 122 10.97 -18.25 0.98
N ALA A 123 10.67 -17.09 0.41
CA ALA A 123 11.40 -16.55 -0.74
C ALA A 123 12.89 -16.35 -0.45
N GLN A 124 13.25 -15.76 0.71
CA GLN A 124 14.65 -15.58 1.10
C GLN A 124 15.36 -16.91 1.36
N PHE A 125 14.67 -17.88 1.97
CA PHE A 125 15.23 -19.22 2.19
C PHE A 125 15.53 -19.96 0.89
N ILE A 126 14.58 -19.96 -0.05
CA ILE A 126 14.74 -20.57 -1.37
C ILE A 126 15.88 -19.89 -2.14
N ARG A 127 15.90 -18.55 -2.17
CA ARG A 127 16.96 -17.77 -2.80
C ARG A 127 18.34 -18.10 -2.22
N GLY A 128 18.45 -18.16 -0.90
CA GLY A 128 19.69 -18.51 -0.20
C GLY A 128 20.18 -19.92 -0.51
N ARG A 129 19.28 -20.88 -0.76
CA ARG A 129 19.67 -22.23 -1.20
C ARG A 129 20.10 -22.29 -2.66
N LEU A 130 19.42 -21.57 -3.55
CA LEU A 130 19.74 -21.54 -4.99
C LEU A 130 21.10 -20.87 -5.24
N MET A 131 21.38 -19.75 -4.58
CA MET A 131 22.66 -19.03 -4.67
C MET A 131 23.87 -19.81 -4.11
N LYS A 132 23.65 -20.91 -3.38
CA LYS A 132 24.72 -21.81 -2.91
C LYS A 132 24.97 -22.99 -3.86
N ARG A 133 24.08 -23.22 -4.83
CA ARG A 133 24.14 -24.34 -5.78
C ARG A 133 24.62 -23.94 -7.20
N GLY A 134 24.93 -22.66 -7.40
CA GLY A 134 25.62 -22.09 -8.57
C GLY A 134 26.48 -20.92 -8.11
#